data_AF-A0AAV4XHU7-F1
#
_entry.id   AF-A0AAV4XHU7-F1
#
_cell.length_a   1.000
_cell.length_b   1.000
_cell.length_c   1.000
_cell.angle_alpha   90.00
_cell.angle_beta   90.00
_cell.angle_gamma   90.00
#
_symmetry.space_group_name_H-M   'P 1'
#
loop_
_entity.id
_entity.type
_entity.pdbx_description
1 polymer ?
#
loop_
_entity_poly.entity_id
_entity_poly.type
_entity_poly.pdbx_seq_one_letter_code
_entity_poly.pdbx_strand_id
1 'polypeptide(L)'
;MNYKFSDGTNSARRTEINKGELSLLEKRLEHLERELQRNREMLSQVKDTVRNVIKVDLNPQLSHFGPVQQKANHENTLDIYETIEFENKDGGVWKQGWNIEYDPQQWNEQNKLKIVVVPHSHNDPGWIKTFEKYFKDQTQHILNNMVLK
;
A
#
# COMPACT_ATOMS: atom_id res chain seq x y z
N MET A 1 15.40 62.33 -44.93
CA MET A 1 16.29 61.16 -44.98
C MET A 1 15.43 59.91 -44.92
N ASN A 2 15.46 59.11 -45.97
CA ASN A 2 14.69 57.89 -46.16
C ASN A 2 15.29 56.75 -45.34
N TYR A 3 14.50 56.08 -44.50
CA TYR A 3 14.83 54.72 -44.05
C TYR A 3 13.75 53.77 -44.54
N LYS A 4 14.17 52.93 -45.49
CA LYS A 4 13.41 51.84 -46.09
C LYS A 4 13.18 50.75 -45.03
N PHE A 5 11.97 50.21 -44.96
CA PHE A 5 11.72 48.96 -44.24
C PHE A 5 12.37 47.81 -45.03
N SER A 6 13.26 47.06 -44.38
CA SER A 6 13.82 45.82 -44.89
C SER A 6 12.81 44.69 -44.66
N ASP A 7 12.40 44.00 -45.73
CA ASP A 7 11.64 42.76 -45.66
C ASP A 7 12.39 41.72 -44.80
N GLY A 8 11.89 41.51 -43.59
CA GLY A 8 12.30 40.39 -42.75
C GLY A 8 11.70 39.12 -43.34
N THR A 9 12.54 38.31 -43.97
CA THR A 9 12.23 36.93 -44.37
C THR A 9 11.98 36.09 -43.11
N ASN A 10 10.73 36.08 -42.64
CA ASN A 10 10.32 35.20 -41.56
C ASN A 10 10.14 33.78 -42.11
N SER A 11 11.24 33.03 -42.18
CA SER A 11 11.25 31.59 -42.41
C SER A 11 10.73 30.88 -41.15
N ALA A 12 9.40 30.89 -40.95
CA ALA A 12 8.74 30.02 -39.99
C ALA A 12 8.27 28.77 -40.73
N ARG A 13 9.06 27.70 -40.58
CA ARG A 13 8.78 26.35 -41.10
C ARG A 13 7.32 25.96 -40.88
N ARG A 14 6.57 25.84 -41.96
CA ARG A 14 5.34 25.05 -41.99
C ARG A 14 5.77 23.60 -41.80
N THR A 15 5.61 23.04 -40.61
CA THR A 15 5.79 21.60 -40.37
C THR A 15 4.78 20.88 -41.24
N GLU A 16 5.25 20.31 -42.35
CA GLU A 16 4.48 19.34 -43.12
C GLU A 16 4.18 18.18 -42.19
N ILE A 17 2.92 18.05 -41.78
CA ILE A 17 2.45 16.95 -40.95
C ILE A 17 2.70 15.68 -41.75
N ASN A 18 3.61 14.84 -41.27
CA ASN A 18 3.89 13.56 -41.89
C ASN A 18 2.63 12.69 -41.75
N LYS A 19 1.92 12.48 -42.87
CA LYS A 19 0.67 11.70 -42.92
C LYS A 19 0.82 10.30 -42.30
N GLY A 20 2.02 9.73 -42.30
CA GLY A 20 2.31 8.44 -41.65
C GLY A 20 2.28 8.50 -40.13
N GLU A 21 2.83 9.56 -39.52
CA GLU A 21 2.79 9.76 -38.07
C GLU A 21 1.37 10.08 -37.59
N LEU A 22 0.62 10.86 -38.37
CA LEU A 22 -0.78 11.15 -38.10
C LEU A 22 -1.63 9.89 -38.13
N SER A 23 -1.45 9.04 -39.15
CA SER A 23 -2.16 7.75 -39.24
C SER A 23 -1.82 6.80 -38.09
N LEU A 24 -0.57 6.82 -37.61
CA LEU A 24 -0.17 6.02 -36.45
C LEU A 24 -0.81 6.53 -35.15
N LEU A 25 -0.90 7.85 -34.98
CA LEU A 25 -1.56 8.47 -33.83
C LEU A 25 -3.06 8.19 -33.82
N GLU A 26 -3.73 8.28 -34.98
CA GLU A 26 -5.15 7.92 -35.13
C GLU A 26 -5.41 6.46 -34.71
N LYS A 27 -4.58 5.52 -35.20
CA LYS A 27 -4.68 4.10 -34.80
C LYS A 27 -4.47 3.88 -33.30
N ARG A 28 -3.53 4.61 -32.69
CA ARG A 28 -3.29 4.55 -31.24
C ARG A 28 -4.47 5.12 -30.46
N LEU A 29 -5.06 6.22 -30.92
CA LEU A 29 -6.21 6.85 -30.28
C LEU A 29 -7.42 5.90 -30.29
N GLU A 30 -7.73 5.31 -31.45
CA GLU A 30 -8.80 4.32 -31.55
C GLU A 30 -8.56 3.10 -30.64
N HIS A 31 -7.30 2.66 -30.50
CA HIS A 31 -6.97 1.54 -29.62
C HIS A 31 -7.23 1.90 -28.15
N LEU A 32 -6.79 3.08 -27.72
CA LEU A 32 -6.99 3.58 -26.36
C LEU A 32 -8.49 3.77 -26.05
N GLU A 33 -9.28 4.26 -27.00
CA GLU A 33 -10.73 4.38 -26.83
C GLU A 33 -11.41 3.01 -26.64
N ARG A 34 -10.98 2.00 -27.42
CA ARG A 34 -11.46 0.61 -27.25
C ARG A 34 -11.05 0.01 -25.90
N GLU A 35 -9.85 0.31 -25.41
CA GLU A 35 -9.41 -0.13 -24.08
C GLU A 35 -10.17 0.57 -22.95
N LEU A 36 -10.41 1.87 -23.07
CA LEU A 36 -11.19 2.63 -22.09
C LEU A 36 -12.63 2.12 -22.00
N GLN A 37 -13.25 1.80 -23.13
CA GLN A 37 -14.59 1.23 -23.17
C GLN A 37 -14.63 -0.15 -22.50
N ARG A 38 -13.67 -1.03 -22.80
CA ARG A 38 -13.54 -2.34 -22.13
C ARG A 38 -13.34 -2.21 -20.62
N ASN A 39 -12.53 -1.24 -20.19
CA ASN A 39 -12.34 -0.97 -18.76
C ASN A 39 -13.64 -0.51 -18.08
N ARG A 40 -14.44 0.34 -18.74
CA ARG A 40 -15.76 0.76 -18.21
C ARG A 40 -16.72 -0.42 -18.06
N GLU A 41 -16.72 -1.34 -19.02
CA GLU A 41 -17.56 -2.54 -18.98
C GLU A 41 -17.12 -3.50 -17.87
N MET A 42 -15.82 -3.76 -17.73
CA MET A 42 -15.28 -4.55 -16.61
C MET A 42 -15.63 -3.93 -15.26
N LEU A 43 -15.51 -2.61 -15.11
CA LEU A 43 -15.87 -1.92 -13.87
C LEU A 43 -17.36 -2.07 -13.55
N SER A 44 -18.23 -2.03 -14.56
CA SER A 44 -19.66 -2.29 -14.37
C SER A 44 -19.92 -3.72 -13.89
N GLN A 45 -19.29 -4.70 -14.53
CA GLN A 45 -19.44 -6.12 -14.15
C GLN A 45 -18.95 -6.38 -12.74
N VAL A 46 -17.77 -5.86 -12.36
CA VAL A 46 -17.23 -5.97 -11.00
C VAL A 46 -18.19 -5.33 -9.99
N LYS A 47 -18.73 -4.14 -10.29
CA LYS A 47 -19.72 -3.46 -9.44
C LYS A 47 -20.99 -4.30 -9.26
N ASP A 48 -21.46 -4.96 -10.31
CA ASP A 48 -22.63 -5.83 -10.26
C ASP A 48 -22.34 -7.11 -9.46
N THR A 49 -21.18 -7.73 -9.64
CA THR A 49 -20.72 -8.88 -8.85
C THR A 49 -20.63 -8.54 -7.37
N VAL A 50 -20.01 -7.41 -7.01
CA VAL A 50 -19.91 -6.94 -5.61
C VAL A 50 -21.29 -6.72 -5.01
N ARG A 51 -22.21 -6.05 -5.73
CA ARG A 51 -23.60 -5.90 -5.25
C ARG A 51 -24.30 -7.24 -5.04
N ASN A 52 -24.05 -8.23 -5.90
CA ASN A 52 -24.65 -9.54 -5.77
C ASN A 52 -24.08 -10.32 -4.59
N VAL A 53 -22.78 -10.26 -4.32
CA VAL A 53 -22.18 -10.88 -3.12
C VAL A 53 -22.76 -10.26 -1.85
N ILE A 54 -22.85 -8.93 -1.77
CA ILE A 54 -23.45 -8.23 -0.62
C ILE A 54 -24.94 -8.61 -0.44
N LYS A 55 -25.68 -8.84 -1.53
CA LYS A 55 -27.08 -9.30 -1.46
C LYS A 55 -27.22 -10.75 -1.02
N VAL A 56 -26.25 -11.62 -1.33
CA VAL A 56 -26.27 -13.03 -0.91
C VAL A 56 -26.11 -13.16 0.61
N ASP A 57 -25.38 -12.24 1.25
CA ASP A 57 -25.30 -12.15 2.72
C ASP A 57 -26.62 -11.75 3.40
N LEU A 58 -27.63 -11.31 2.65
CA LEU A 58 -28.95 -10.90 3.17
C LEU A 58 -30.06 -11.94 2.94
N ASN A 59 -29.75 -13.17 2.51
CA ASN A 59 -30.78 -14.20 2.27
C ASN A 59 -31.12 -14.97 3.57
N PRO A 60 -32.31 -14.81 4.18
CA PRO A 60 -32.61 -15.39 5.50
C PRO A 60 -32.96 -16.88 5.48
N GLN A 61 -32.88 -17.56 4.32
CA GLN A 61 -33.45 -18.90 4.13
C GLN A 61 -32.45 -20.06 4.26
N LEU A 62 -31.22 -19.81 4.73
CA LEU A 62 -30.26 -20.85 5.15
C LEU A 62 -30.17 -20.93 6.69
N SER A 63 -31.31 -21.02 7.36
CA SER A 63 -31.44 -21.08 8.83
C SER A 63 -31.47 -22.50 9.40
N HIS A 64 -30.79 -23.47 8.78
CA HIS A 64 -30.61 -24.82 9.37
C HIS A 64 -29.46 -24.87 10.40
N PHE A 65 -28.58 -23.89 10.38
CA PHE A 65 -27.78 -23.54 11.54
C PHE A 65 -28.48 -22.33 12.13
N GLY A 66 -28.90 -22.40 13.40
CA GLY A 66 -29.54 -21.30 14.11
C GLY A 66 -28.74 -20.00 13.97
N PRO A 67 -29.27 -18.83 14.37
CA PRO A 67 -28.57 -17.57 14.17
C PRO A 67 -27.17 -17.73 14.74
N VAL A 68 -26.19 -17.80 13.84
CA VAL A 68 -24.81 -17.58 14.20
C VAL A 68 -24.82 -16.09 14.50
N GLN A 69 -25.14 -15.77 15.76
CA GLN A 69 -24.60 -14.59 16.38
C GLN A 69 -23.09 -14.80 16.36
N GLN A 70 -22.48 -14.56 15.21
CA GLN A 70 -21.19 -13.94 15.19
C GLN A 70 -21.44 -12.60 15.88
N LYS A 71 -21.37 -12.59 17.21
CA LYS A 71 -20.68 -11.52 17.90
C LYS A 71 -19.21 -11.60 17.46
N ALA A 72 -19.02 -11.29 16.18
CA ALA A 72 -17.81 -10.73 15.68
C ALA A 72 -17.72 -9.38 16.39
N ASN A 73 -17.11 -9.37 17.57
CA ASN A 73 -16.44 -8.16 18.06
C ASN A 73 -15.21 -7.94 17.15
N HIS A 74 -15.42 -7.89 15.83
CA HIS A 74 -14.38 -7.71 14.85
C HIS A 74 -14.33 -6.22 14.61
N GLU A 75 -13.43 -5.55 15.33
CA GLU A 75 -13.01 -4.21 14.99
C GLU A 75 -12.47 -4.27 13.55
N ASN A 76 -13.19 -3.65 12.63
CA ASN A 76 -12.76 -3.50 11.26
C ASN A 76 -11.77 -2.34 11.20
N THR A 77 -10.61 -2.54 10.57
CA THR A 77 -9.62 -1.48 10.39
C THR A 77 -10.23 -0.23 9.73
N LEU A 78 -11.19 -0.37 8.81
CA LEU A 78 -11.89 0.76 8.23
C LEU A 78 -12.64 1.58 9.29
N ASP A 79 -13.40 0.91 10.15
CA ASP A 79 -14.15 1.56 11.24
C ASP A 79 -13.19 2.24 12.24
N ILE A 80 -12.02 1.64 12.52
CA ILE A 80 -10.97 2.25 13.34
C ILE A 80 -10.41 3.51 12.66
N TYR A 81 -10.15 3.47 11.35
CA TYR A 81 -9.65 4.63 10.61
C TYR A 81 -10.64 5.78 10.56
N GLU A 82 -11.94 5.49 10.51
CA GLU A 82 -13.00 6.52 10.54
C GLU A 82 -13.14 7.18 11.92
N THR A 83 -12.69 6.52 12.99
CA THR A 83 -12.91 6.97 14.38
C THR A 83 -11.67 7.52 15.07
N ILE A 84 -10.47 7.10 14.68
CA ILE A 84 -9.23 7.53 15.33
C ILE A 84 -8.86 8.99 14.96
N GLU A 85 -8.43 9.77 15.94
CA GLU A 85 -8.16 11.21 15.78
C GLU A 85 -6.80 11.51 15.10
N PHE A 86 -5.93 10.50 14.95
CA PHE A 86 -4.59 10.59 14.37
C PHE A 86 -3.69 11.71 14.96
N GLU A 87 -3.94 12.10 16.20
CA GLU A 87 -3.12 13.13 16.85
C GLU A 87 -1.70 12.65 17.12
N ASN A 88 -0.72 13.52 16.87
CA ASN A 88 0.69 13.26 17.17
C ASN A 88 1.11 13.95 18.48
N LYS A 89 0.46 13.58 19.59
CA LYS A 89 0.77 14.09 20.94
C LYS A 89 2.08 13.49 21.45
N ASP A 90 2.88 14.27 22.20
CA ASP A 90 4.07 13.73 22.87
C ASP A 90 3.65 12.93 24.12
N GLY A 91 3.85 11.61 24.08
CA GLY A 91 3.53 10.68 25.16
C GLY A 91 4.55 10.62 26.32
N GLY A 92 5.62 11.43 26.27
CA GLY A 92 6.68 11.43 27.29
C GLY A 92 7.85 10.52 26.92
N VAL A 93 8.21 9.57 27.81
CA VAL A 93 9.30 8.61 27.54
C VAL A 93 8.94 7.64 26.41
N TRP A 94 7.66 7.24 26.35
CA TRP A 94 7.10 6.54 25.20
C TRP A 94 6.42 7.57 24.29
N LYS A 95 7.13 7.99 23.25
CA LYS A 95 6.76 9.16 22.45
C LYS A 95 5.39 9.12 21.78
N GLN A 96 4.94 7.94 21.38
CA GLN A 96 3.67 7.73 20.66
C GLN A 96 2.62 7.02 21.52
N GLY A 97 2.78 7.04 22.85
CA GLY A 97 1.86 6.41 23.79
C GLY A 97 1.56 7.31 24.97
N TRP A 98 1.56 6.72 26.17
CA TRP A 98 1.26 7.41 27.42
C TRP A 98 2.09 6.83 28.57
N ASN A 99 2.00 7.45 29.75
CA ASN A 99 2.65 6.93 30.96
C ASN A 99 1.98 5.62 31.40
N ILE A 100 2.67 4.50 31.27
CA ILE A 100 2.14 3.19 31.67
C ILE A 100 2.29 3.02 33.19
N GLU A 101 1.18 2.69 33.85
CA GLU A 101 1.14 2.34 35.26
C GLU A 101 0.65 0.90 35.42
N TYR A 102 1.09 0.22 36.47
CA TYR A 102 0.69 -1.15 36.75
C TYR A 102 0.56 -1.38 38.26
N ASP A 103 -0.35 -2.28 38.63
CA ASP A 103 -0.50 -2.70 40.03
C ASP A 103 0.67 -3.63 40.43
N PRO A 104 1.48 -3.28 41.44
CA PRO A 104 2.56 -4.14 41.92
C PRO A 104 2.08 -5.52 42.42
N GLN A 105 0.82 -5.64 42.83
CA GLN A 105 0.25 -6.89 43.36
C GLN A 105 -0.28 -7.84 42.27
N GLN A 106 -0.29 -7.40 41.01
CA GLN A 106 -0.79 -8.22 39.89
C GLN A 106 -0.01 -9.53 39.69
N TRP A 107 1.26 -9.57 40.13
CA TRP A 107 2.14 -10.73 40.04
C TRP A 107 2.54 -11.20 41.45
N ASN A 108 2.47 -12.51 41.69
CA ASN A 108 2.78 -13.13 42.98
C ASN A 108 3.39 -14.54 42.78
N GLU A 109 3.60 -15.28 43.85
CA GLU A 109 4.22 -16.61 43.79
C GLU A 109 3.42 -17.61 42.95
N GLN A 110 2.08 -17.51 42.99
CA GLN A 110 1.15 -18.38 42.28
C GLN A 110 0.88 -17.91 40.83
N ASN A 111 1.07 -16.62 40.55
CA ASN A 111 0.90 -16.00 39.24
C ASN A 111 2.12 -15.14 38.89
N LYS A 112 3.14 -15.75 38.28
CA LYS A 112 4.38 -15.06 37.88
C LYS A 112 4.30 -14.58 36.43
N LEU A 113 4.83 -13.39 36.17
CA LEU A 113 5.11 -12.94 34.81
C LEU A 113 6.22 -13.82 34.21
N LYS A 114 5.92 -14.50 33.11
CA LYS A 114 6.91 -15.29 32.37
C LYS A 114 7.57 -14.40 31.33
N ILE A 115 8.87 -14.18 31.49
CA ILE A 115 9.66 -13.33 30.59
C ILE A 115 10.51 -14.24 29.71
N VAL A 116 10.36 -14.12 28.40
CA VAL A 116 11.21 -14.78 27.41
C VAL A 116 11.99 -13.71 26.67
N VAL A 117 13.31 -13.69 26.87
CA VAL A 117 14.21 -12.83 26.11
C VAL A 117 14.53 -13.54 24.79
N VAL A 118 14.30 -12.86 23.67
CA VAL A 118 14.52 -13.41 22.32
C VAL A 118 15.66 -12.66 21.65
N PRO A 119 16.90 -13.19 21.70
CA PRO A 119 18.00 -12.67 20.88
C PRO A 119 17.64 -12.79 19.40
N HIS A 120 17.86 -11.72 18.63
CA HIS A 120 17.60 -11.69 17.20
C HIS A 120 18.63 -10.81 16.48
N SER A 121 18.77 -11.01 15.17
CA SER A 121 19.58 -10.16 14.29
C SER A 121 18.81 -9.92 12.99
N HIS A 122 18.37 -8.69 12.77
CA HIS A 122 17.75 -8.30 11.50
C HIS A 122 18.84 -8.18 10.43
N ASN A 123 18.70 -8.90 9.31
CA ASN A 123 19.67 -8.93 8.22
C ASN A 123 18.93 -8.62 6.91
N ASP A 124 19.05 -7.39 6.44
CA ASP A 124 18.44 -6.96 5.18
C ASP A 124 19.11 -7.66 3.99
N PRO A 125 18.36 -8.37 3.12
CA PRO A 125 18.90 -9.01 1.93
C PRO A 125 19.10 -8.01 0.78
N GLY A 126 19.65 -6.84 1.08
CA GLY A 126 19.74 -5.71 0.17
C GLY A 126 19.01 -4.48 0.72
N TRP A 127 19.76 -3.41 0.99
CA TRP A 127 19.23 -2.11 1.42
C TRP A 127 20.25 -1.02 1.06
N ILE A 128 21.15 -0.65 1.98
CA ILE A 128 22.26 0.28 1.71
C ILE A 128 23.42 -0.45 0.98
N LYS A 129 23.52 -1.77 1.17
CA LYS A 129 24.45 -2.65 0.44
C LYS A 129 23.68 -3.70 -0.37
N THR A 130 24.35 -4.33 -1.33
CA THR A 130 23.80 -5.51 -2.02
C THR A 130 23.76 -6.71 -1.07
N PHE A 131 22.95 -7.71 -1.41
CA PHE A 131 22.87 -8.98 -0.70
C PHE A 131 24.26 -9.61 -0.48
N GLU A 132 25.06 -9.75 -1.54
CA GLU A 132 26.38 -10.39 -1.47
C GLU A 132 27.34 -9.62 -0.56
N LYS A 133 27.23 -8.29 -0.56
CA LYS A 133 28.08 -7.45 0.27
C LYS A 133 27.70 -7.58 1.74
N TYR A 134 26.41 -7.62 2.09
CA TYR A 134 25.97 -7.93 3.45
C TYR A 134 26.38 -9.34 3.87
N PHE A 135 26.20 -10.33 3.00
CA PHE A 135 26.59 -11.71 3.28
C PHE A 135 28.07 -11.82 3.61
N LYS A 136 28.94 -11.24 2.77
CA LYS A 136 30.40 -11.29 2.95
C LYS A 136 30.88 -10.49 4.15
N ASP A 137 30.37 -9.27 4.34
CA ASP A 137 30.88 -8.36 5.38
C ASP A 137 30.32 -8.69 6.78
N GLN A 138 29.12 -9.26 6.89
CA GLN A 138 28.35 -9.32 8.14
C GLN A 138 27.64 -10.66 8.35
N THR A 139 26.65 -10.99 7.51
CA THR A 139 25.69 -12.06 7.82
C THR A 139 26.33 -13.42 7.98
N GLN A 140 27.32 -13.78 7.16
CA GLN A 140 28.03 -15.06 7.33
C GLN A 140 28.75 -15.15 8.67
N HIS A 141 29.33 -14.06 9.16
CA HIS A 141 30.04 -14.03 10.44
C HIS A 141 29.07 -14.14 11.62
N ILE A 142 27.93 -13.45 11.53
CA ILE A 142 26.85 -13.54 12.51
C ILE A 142 26.35 -14.98 12.60
N LEU A 143 26.04 -15.62 11.46
CA LEU A 143 25.60 -17.01 11.39
C LEU A 143 26.66 -17.98 11.92
N ASN A 144 27.92 -17.82 11.52
CA ASN A 144 29.00 -18.68 11.98
C ASN A 144 29.17 -18.62 13.51
N ASN A 145 29.08 -17.42 14.10
CA ASN A 145 29.18 -17.26 15.55
C ASN A 145 27.93 -17.75 16.30
N MET A 146 26.77 -17.86 15.65
CA MET A 146 25.58 -18.48 16.24
C MET A 146 25.66 -20.00 16.27
N VAL A 147 26.41 -20.62 15.34
CA VAL A 147 26.49 -22.09 15.19
C VAL A 147 27.64 -22.70 15.99
N LEU A 148 28.71 -21.96 16.25
CA LEU A 148 29.83 -22.46 17.05
C LEU A 148 29.39 -22.73 18.51
N LYS A 149 29.51 -24.00 18.92
CA LYS A 149 29.30 -24.52 20.27
C LYS A 149 30.61 -24.94 20.90
#